data_AF-A0A7Y2M2X3-F1
#
_entry.id   AF-A0A7Y2M2X3-F1
#
_cell.length_a   1.000
_cell.length_b   1.000
_cell.length_c   1.000
_cell.angle_alpha   90.00
_cell.angle_beta   90.00
_cell.angle_gamma   90.00
#
_symmetry.space_group_name_H-M   'P 1'
#
loop_
_entity.id
_entity.type
_entity.pdbx_description
1 polymer ?
#
loop_
_entity_poly.entity_id
_entity_poly.type
_entity_poly.pdbx_seq_one_letter_code
_entity_poly.pdbx_strand_id
1 'polypeptide(L)'
;LGALLLTADRLLATGEIVRAREEVRRGFAAESQRARAELAAAARRGGFPEGTTVHIGWTVLDPDAVDRDEASGPLSLLAGTPSIRWSPGGGRVPLDRYLDERVELLRHPPAGAG
;
A
#
# COMPACT_ATOMS: atom_id res chain seq x y z
N LEU A 1 1.83 6.80 -1.89
CA LEU A 1 2.51 7.19 -0.63
C LEU A 1 2.61 6.01 0.36
N GLY A 2 3.36 4.95 0.04
CA GLY A 2 3.50 3.81 0.97
C GLY A 2 2.20 3.04 1.14
N ALA A 3 1.53 3.20 2.28
CA ALA A 3 0.26 2.56 2.61
C ALA A 3 -0.98 3.29 2.05
N LEU A 4 -0.77 4.49 1.49
CA LEU A 4 -1.82 5.33 0.93
C LEU A 4 -1.63 5.53 -0.58
N LEU A 5 -2.74 5.60 -1.31
CA LEU A 5 -2.82 6.05 -2.70
C LEU A 5 -3.61 7.35 -2.75
N LEU A 6 -3.12 8.31 -3.54
CA LEU A 6 -3.82 9.54 -3.82
C LEU A 6 -4.20 9.55 -5.29
N THR A 7 -5.45 9.88 -5.55
CA THR A 7 -5.96 10.18 -6.89
C THR A 7 -6.30 11.66 -6.95
N ALA A 8 -6.88 12.13 -8.06
CA ALA A 8 -7.29 13.52 -8.19
C ALA A 8 -8.34 13.92 -7.15
N ASP A 9 -9.19 12.99 -6.72
CA ASP A 9 -10.38 13.25 -5.90
C ASP A 9 -10.49 12.34 -4.67
N ARG A 10 -9.67 11.29 -4.53
CA ARG A 10 -9.82 10.29 -3.48
C ARG A 10 -8.52 9.87 -2.82
N LEU A 11 -8.65 9.55 -1.53
CA LEU A 11 -7.66 8.85 -0.72
C LEU A 11 -8.03 7.38 -0.63
N LEU A 12 -7.05 6.49 -0.84
CA LEU A 12 -7.26 5.03 -0.78
C LEU A 12 -6.18 4.37 0.07
N ALA A 13 -6.51 3.25 0.71
CA ALA A 13 -5.52 2.36 1.28
C ALA A 13 -4.93 1.47 0.18
N THR A 14 -3.62 1.27 0.23
CA THR A 14 -3.02 0.18 -0.53
C THR A 14 -3.46 -1.14 0.06
N GLY A 15 -3.97 -2.04 -0.78
CA GLY A 15 -4.08 -3.44 -0.42
C GLY A 15 -2.73 -4.14 -0.62
N GLU A 16 -2.76 -5.32 -1.21
CA GLU A 16 -1.55 -6.06 -1.54
C GLU A 16 -0.82 -5.45 -2.74
N ILE A 17 0.50 -5.30 -2.63
CA ILE A 17 1.35 -4.77 -3.70
C ILE A 17 2.11 -5.92 -4.35
N VAL A 18 1.93 -6.07 -5.66
CA VAL A 18 2.69 -7.02 -6.48
C VAL A 18 3.36 -6.29 -7.64
N ARG A 19 4.51 -6.79 -8.09
CA ARG A 19 5.07 -6.39 -9.40
C ARG A 19 4.71 -7.46 -10.40
N ALA A 20 4.01 -7.06 -11.45
CA ALA A 20 3.54 -7.98 -12.46
C ALA A 20 4.76 -8.62 -13.17
N ARG A 21 4.83 -9.95 -13.18
CA ARG A 21 5.94 -10.71 -13.79
C ARG A 21 5.45 -12.04 -14.34
N GLU A 22 6.19 -12.61 -15.28
CA GLU A 22 5.87 -13.94 -15.79
C GLU A 22 6.00 -14.99 -14.68
N GLU A 23 5.22 -16.07 -14.80
CA GLU A 23 5.27 -17.18 -13.86
C GLU A 23 6.61 -17.91 -13.99
N VAL A 24 7.42 -17.88 -12.93
CA VAL A 24 8.67 -18.64 -12.87
C VAL A 24 8.43 -19.91 -12.07
N ARG A 25 8.51 -21.07 -12.74
CA ARG A 25 8.46 -22.40 -12.12
C ARG A 25 9.76 -22.67 -11.34
N ARG A 26 9.94 -22.03 -10.19
CA ARG A 26 10.99 -22.39 -9.21
C ARG A 26 10.33 -22.87 -7.92
N GLY A 27 10.98 -23.82 -7.25
CA GLY A 27 10.51 -24.37 -5.98
C GLY A 27 10.35 -23.27 -4.93
N PHE A 28 9.11 -23.02 -4.52
CA PHE A 28 8.82 -22.05 -3.48
C PHE A 28 9.18 -22.64 -2.12
N ALA A 29 9.93 -21.89 -1.30
CA ALA A 29 10.29 -22.32 0.05
C ALA A 29 9.12 -22.20 1.05
N ALA A 30 8.09 -21.41 0.71
CA ALA A 30 6.92 -21.17 1.56
C ALA A 30 5.66 -20.89 0.73
N GLU A 31 4.49 -21.25 1.27
CA GLU A 31 3.18 -21.04 0.63
C GLU A 31 2.88 -19.56 0.37
N SER A 32 3.30 -18.66 1.26
CA SER A 32 3.14 -17.22 1.08
C SER A 32 3.91 -16.68 -0.12
N GLN A 33 5.06 -17.28 -0.45
CA GLN A 33 5.83 -16.89 -1.65
C GLN A 33 5.14 -17.38 -2.93
N ARG A 34 4.54 -18.58 -2.89
CA ARG A 34 3.75 -19.12 -3.99
C ARG A 34 2.53 -18.24 -4.28
N ALA A 35 1.72 -17.93 -3.26
CA ALA A 35 0.53 -17.09 -3.40
C ALA A 35 0.85 -15.71 -4.02
N ARG A 36 1.93 -15.05 -3.56
CA ARG A 36 2.38 -13.78 -4.16
C ARG A 36 2.84 -13.91 -5.60
N ALA A 37 3.50 -15.02 -5.96
CA ALA A 37 3.94 -15.26 -7.33
C ALA A 37 2.76 -15.52 -8.27
N GLU A 38 1.74 -16.24 -7.79
CA GLU A 38 0.50 -16.47 -8.53
C GLU A 38 -0.26 -15.16 -8.80
N LEU A 39 -0.37 -14.28 -7.81
CA LEU A 39 -0.96 -12.94 -7.97
C LEU A 39 -0.18 -12.08 -8.97
N ALA A 40 1.15 -12.12 -8.93
CA ALA A 40 2.00 -11.37 -9.85
C ALA A 40 1.88 -11.88 -11.30
N ALA A 41 1.75 -13.20 -11.49
CA ALA A 41 1.47 -13.80 -12.80
C ALA A 41 0.05 -13.50 -13.28
N ALA A 42 -0.94 -13.50 -12.39
CA ALA A 42 -2.31 -13.11 -12.70
C ALA A 42 -2.39 -11.65 -13.17
N ALA A 43 -1.63 -10.74 -12.55
CA ALA A 43 -1.53 -9.36 -13.02
C ALA A 43 -1.00 -9.28 -14.47
N ARG A 44 0.01 -10.06 -14.85
CA ARG A 44 0.50 -10.10 -16.24
C ARG A 44 -0.53 -10.64 -17.21
N ARG A 45 -1.17 -11.76 -16.86
CA ARG A 45 -2.25 -12.33 -17.66
C ARG A 45 -3.42 -11.35 -17.83
N GLY A 46 -3.66 -10.50 -16.82
CA GLY A 46 -4.63 -9.41 -16.85
C GLY A 46 -4.23 -8.21 -17.71
N GLY A 47 -3.08 -8.25 -18.41
CA GLY A 47 -2.66 -7.22 -19.36
C GLY A 47 -1.75 -6.13 -18.79
N PHE A 48 -1.36 -6.20 -17.51
CA PHE A 48 -0.34 -5.27 -16.98
C PHE A 48 1.02 -5.57 -17.62
N PRO A 49 1.81 -4.54 -18.00
CA PRO A 49 3.19 -4.74 -18.49
C PRO A 49 4.14 -5.34 -17.45
N GLU A 50 5.34 -5.73 -17.90
CA GLU A 50 6.34 -6.33 -17.00
C GLU A 50 6.88 -5.32 -16.02
N GLY A 51 7.04 -5.75 -14.77
CA GLY A 51 7.53 -4.92 -13.70
C GLY A 51 6.53 -3.87 -13.22
N THR A 52 5.34 -3.76 -13.84
CA THR A 52 4.31 -2.83 -13.42
C THR A 52 3.87 -3.12 -11.99
N THR A 53 3.88 -2.10 -11.14
CA THR A 53 3.38 -2.22 -9.77
C THR A 53 1.86 -2.19 -9.79
N VAL A 54 1.24 -3.20 -9.18
CA VAL A 54 -0.21 -3.37 -9.12
C VAL A 54 -0.62 -3.44 -7.65
N HIS A 55 -1.63 -2.65 -7.31
CA HIS A 55 -2.27 -2.64 -5.99
C HIS A 55 -3.57 -3.46 -6.08
N ILE A 56 -3.63 -4.57 -5.36
CA ILE A 56 -4.76 -5.51 -5.35
C ILE A 56 -5.54 -5.32 -4.06
N GLY A 57 -6.87 -5.23 -4.16
CA GLY A 57 -7.73 -5.05 -2.98
C GLY A 57 -7.58 -3.69 -2.30
N TRP A 58 -7.27 -2.64 -3.07
CA TRP A 58 -7.32 -1.28 -2.56
C TRP A 58 -8.75 -0.92 -2.12
N THR A 59 -8.88 -0.02 -1.16
CA THR A 59 -10.17 0.46 -0.67
C THR A 59 -10.18 1.97 -0.55
N VAL A 60 -11.29 2.60 -0.90
CA VAL A 60 -11.49 4.04 -0.68
C VAL A 60 -11.53 4.30 0.82
N LEU A 61 -10.82 5.33 1.25
CA LEU A 61 -10.85 5.82 2.62
C LEU A 61 -11.82 6.97 2.73
N ASP A 62 -12.40 7.10 3.92
CA ASP A 62 -13.38 8.10 4.30
C ASP A 62 -12.75 8.97 5.42
N PRO A 63 -12.18 10.13 5.07
CA PRO A 63 -11.65 11.07 6.06
C PRO A 63 -12.74 11.62 7.00
N ASP A 64 -13.95 11.83 6.49
CA ASP A 64 -15.06 12.36 7.28
C ASP A 64 -15.50 11.36 8.35
N ALA A 65 -15.35 10.05 8.10
CA ALA A 65 -15.50 9.03 9.14
C ALA A 65 -14.44 9.17 10.24
N VAL A 66 -13.18 9.45 9.88
CA VAL A 66 -12.11 9.66 10.86
C VAL A 66 -12.36 10.89 11.71
N ASP A 67 -12.84 11.98 11.12
CA ASP A 67 -13.22 13.20 11.86
C ASP A 67 -14.37 12.96 12.85
N ARG A 68 -15.21 11.94 12.58
CA ARG A 68 -16.26 11.46 13.48
C ARG A 68 -15.76 10.40 14.49
N ASP A 69 -14.45 10.25 14.65
CA ASP A 69 -13.79 9.26 15.53
C ASP A 69 -14.03 7.79 15.12
N GLU A 70 -14.39 7.55 13.86
CA GLU A 70 -14.51 6.20 13.28
C GLU A 70 -13.18 5.79 12.61
N ALA A 71 -12.97 4.47 12.48
CA ALA A 71 -11.84 3.97 11.72
C ALA A 71 -12.19 3.86 10.22
N SER A 72 -11.28 4.31 9.36
CA SER A 72 -11.36 4.07 7.91
C SER A 72 -10.10 3.34 7.46
N GLY A 73 -10.20 2.01 7.28
CA GLY A 73 -9.08 1.17 6.92
C GLY A 73 -7.88 1.30 7.88
N PRO A 74 -6.70 1.76 7.42
CA PRO A 74 -5.53 1.95 8.28
C PRO A 74 -5.60 3.26 9.09
N LEU A 75 -6.55 4.15 8.80
CA LEU A 75 -6.72 5.44 9.47
C LEU A 75 -7.68 5.33 10.65
N SER A 76 -7.35 6.02 11.74
CA SER A 76 -8.25 6.29 12.87
C SER A 76 -7.71 7.47 13.67
N LEU A 77 -8.51 8.01 14.58
CA LEU A 77 -7.95 8.85 15.63
C LEU A 77 -7.26 8.00 16.70
N LEU A 78 -6.22 8.55 17.32
CA LEU A 78 -5.58 8.05 18.53
C LEU A 78 -5.42 9.24 19.46
N ALA A 79 -6.17 9.25 20.57
CA ALA A 79 -6.21 10.37 21.50
C ALA A 79 -6.47 11.73 20.81
N GLY A 80 -7.39 11.75 19.83
CA GLY A 80 -7.75 12.95 19.05
C GLY A 80 -6.80 13.26 17.89
N THR A 81 -5.73 12.49 17.69
CA THR A 81 -4.77 12.70 16.60
C THR A 81 -5.00 11.72 15.45
N PRO A 82 -5.23 12.19 14.21
CA PRO A 82 -5.26 11.33 13.03
C PRO A 82 -3.99 10.50 12.93
N SER A 83 -4.15 9.18 12.89
CA SER A 83 -3.06 8.22 12.97
C SER A 83 -3.24 7.09 11.97
N ILE A 84 -2.12 6.59 11.45
CA ILE A 84 -2.09 5.51 10.46
C ILE A 84 -1.40 4.26 11.01
N ARG A 85 -2.00 3.09 10.76
CA ARG A 85 -1.33 1.78 10.90
C ARG A 85 -0.84 1.34 9.52
N TRP A 86 0.43 1.58 9.23
CA TRP A 86 1.01 1.40 7.89
C TRP A 86 1.37 -0.06 7.55
N SER A 87 1.40 -0.95 8.54
CA SER A 87 1.55 -2.40 8.33
C SER A 87 0.75 -3.19 9.38
N PRO A 88 0.34 -4.45 9.09
CA PRO A 88 -0.47 -5.23 10.02
C PRO A 88 0.19 -5.46 11.39
N GLY A 89 1.51 -5.59 11.44
CA GLY A 89 2.29 -5.77 12.67
C GLY A 89 2.89 -4.48 13.24
N GLY A 90 2.69 -3.34 12.59
CA GLY A 90 3.23 -2.05 13.01
C GLY A 90 2.34 -1.32 14.00
N GLY A 91 2.96 -0.47 14.82
CA GLY A 91 2.23 0.50 15.65
C GLY A 91 1.52 1.57 14.82
N ARG A 92 0.62 2.31 15.48
CA ARG A 92 0.03 3.52 14.90
C ARG A 92 1.00 4.69 15.06
N VAL A 93 1.10 5.51 14.02
CA VAL A 93 1.89 6.75 14.03
C VAL A 93 1.01 7.93 13.61
N PRO A 94 1.29 9.16 14.07
CA PRO A 94 0.62 10.35 13.58
C PRO A 94 0.68 10.46 12.04
N LEU A 95 -0.45 10.80 11.43
CA LEU A 95 -0.60 10.81 9.97
C LEU A 95 0.26 11.89 9.31
N ASP A 96 0.35 13.06 9.93
CA ASP A 96 1.21 14.18 9.50
C ASP A 96 2.67 13.74 9.39
N ARG A 97 3.21 13.16 10.46
CA ARG A 97 4.58 12.63 10.50
C ARG A 97 4.80 11.60 9.41
N TYR A 98 3.86 10.67 9.24
CA TYR A 98 3.95 9.66 8.20
C TYR A 98 4.01 10.31 6.81
N LEU A 99 3.12 11.27 6.52
CA LEU A 99 3.07 11.94 5.23
C LEU A 99 4.34 12.73 4.95
N ASP A 100 4.87 13.45 5.94
CA ASP A 100 6.14 14.18 5.83
C ASP A 100 7.28 13.24 5.43
N GLU A 101 7.41 12.09 6.11
CA GLU A 101 8.42 11.07 5.78
C GLU A 101 8.22 10.53 4.34
N ARG A 102 6.97 10.28 3.90
CA ARG A 102 6.71 9.78 2.54
C ARG A 102 6.93 10.83 1.46
N VAL A 103 6.60 12.09 1.72
CA VAL A 103 6.83 13.21 0.81
C VAL A 103 8.33 13.44 0.65
N GLU A 104 9.08 13.43 1.75
CA GLU A 104 10.52 13.59 1.71
C GLU A 104 11.20 12.49 0.88
N LEU A 105 10.80 11.24 1.05
CA LEU A 105 11.30 10.12 0.22
C LEU A 105 10.98 10.27 -1.27
N LEU A 106 9.87 10.91 -1.63
CA LEU A 106 9.53 11.19 -3.02
C LEU A 106 10.35 12.34 -3.61
N ARG A 107 10.64 13.36 -2.79
CA ARG A 107 11.47 14.51 -3.18
C ARG A 107 12.95 14.16 -3.26
N HIS A 108 13.40 13.26 -2.39
CA HIS A 108 14.78 12.82 -2.24
C HIS A 108 14.87 11.29 -2.26
N PRO A 109 14.61 10.66 -3.42
CA PRO A 109 14.64 9.22 -3.53
C PRO A 109 16.05 8.69 -3.22
N PRO A 110 16.19 7.63 -2.41
CA PRO A 110 17.49 7.01 -2.18
C PRO A 110 18.06 6.50 -3.51
N ALA A 111 19.38 6.58 -3.68
CA ALA A 111 20.05 6.15 -4.90
C ALA A 111 19.65 4.69 -5.25
N GLY A 112 19.08 4.49 -6.45
CA GLY A 112 18.64 3.19 -6.95
C GLY A 112 17.13 2.91 -6.88
N ALA A 113 16.29 3.87 -6.53
CA ALA A 113 14.83 3.70 -6.46
C ALA A 113 14.07 3.88 -7.80
N GLY A 114 14.76 3.87 -8.94
CA GLY A 114 14.18 4.02 -10.30
C GLY A 114 13.75 2.70 -10.92
#